data_AF-A0A7K3GI96-F1
#
_entry.id   AF-A0A7K3GI96-F1
#
_cell.length_a   1.000
_cell.length_b   1.000
_cell.length_c   1.000
_cell.angle_alpha   90.00
_cell.angle_beta   90.00
_cell.angle_gamma   90.00
#
_symmetry.space_group_name_H-M   'P 1'
#
loop_
_entity.id
_entity.type
_entity.pdbx_description
1 polymer ?
#
loop_
_entity_poly.entity_id
_entity_poly.type
_entity_poly.pdbx_seq_one_letter_code
_entity_poly.pdbx_strand_id
1 'polypeptide(L)'
;SPELRALAAAEAATALRRGVHVVTATKSHLLDHWGDLGAAARAGRSMIRISGATGAALPAGDLSRTALRGMGCRTVRACPNGTVTFVLDRLAEGDSLGDAVDEARRRGIAEADPSADLSGADS
;
A
#
# COMPACT_ATOMS: atom_id res chain seq x y z
N SER A 1 1.99 12.74 -10.15
CA SER A 1 2.23 12.53 -11.60
C SER A 1 3.18 11.35 -11.80
N PRO A 2 3.24 10.74 -13.00
CA PRO A 2 4.24 9.72 -13.34
C PRO A 2 5.69 10.19 -13.09
N GLU A 3 5.99 11.45 -13.38
CA GLU A 3 7.33 12.05 -13.17
C GLU A 3 7.75 12.03 -11.69
N LEU A 4 6.84 12.37 -10.76
CA LEU A 4 7.12 12.33 -9.33
C LEU A 4 7.39 10.89 -8.83
N ARG A 5 6.72 9.88 -9.41
CA ARG A 5 6.96 8.47 -9.05
C ARG A 5 8.35 8.03 -9.48
N ALA A 6 8.75 8.38 -10.70
CA ALA A 6 10.07 8.09 -11.23
C ALA A 6 11.18 8.79 -10.43
N LEU A 7 10.97 10.06 -10.08
CA LEU A 7 11.91 10.82 -9.24
C LEU A 7 12.08 10.18 -7.86
N ALA A 8 10.97 9.87 -7.17
CA ALA A 8 11.01 9.23 -5.86
C ALA A 8 11.72 7.86 -5.90
N ALA A 9 11.52 7.07 -6.96
CA ALA A 9 12.23 5.81 -7.15
C ALA A 9 13.75 6.03 -7.35
N ALA A 10 14.15 7.03 -8.14
CA ALA A 10 15.55 7.35 -8.39
C ALA A 10 16.28 7.82 -7.11
N GLU A 11 15.63 8.65 -6.30
CA GLU A 11 16.14 9.11 -5.00
C GLU A 11 16.29 7.95 -4.01
N ALA A 12 15.25 7.11 -3.88
CA ALA A 12 15.28 5.92 -3.03
C ALA A 12 16.41 4.97 -3.46
N ALA A 13 16.55 4.69 -4.75
CA ALA A 13 17.63 3.84 -5.27
C ALA A 13 19.02 4.41 -4.97
N THR A 14 19.17 5.74 -5.04
CA THR A 14 20.44 6.42 -4.72
C THR A 14 20.77 6.32 -3.23
N ALA A 15 19.81 6.55 -2.34
CA ALA A 15 19.98 6.36 -0.90
C ALA A 15 20.38 4.91 -0.58
N LEU A 16 19.65 3.94 -1.15
CA LEU A 16 19.89 2.53 -0.94
C LEU A 16 21.31 2.11 -1.37
N ARG A 17 21.78 2.54 -2.55
CA ARG A 17 23.15 2.26 -3.02
C ARG A 17 24.23 2.84 -2.12
N ARG A 18 23.94 3.95 -1.42
CA ARG A 18 24.86 4.59 -0.46
C ARG A 18 24.83 3.93 0.94
N GLY A 19 24.07 2.84 1.11
CA GLY A 19 23.94 2.15 2.39
C GLY A 19 22.88 2.73 3.31
N VAL A 20 22.07 3.69 2.85
CA VAL A 20 21.00 4.30 3.65
C VAL A 20 19.74 3.43 3.54
N HIS A 21 19.15 3.09 4.68
CA HIS A 21 17.86 2.39 4.72
C HIS A 21 16.72 3.31 4.29
N VAL A 22 15.75 2.76 3.56
CA VAL A 22 14.55 3.49 3.10
C VAL A 22 13.31 2.87 3.72
N VAL A 23 12.43 3.72 4.27
CA VAL A 23 11.12 3.33 4.76
C VAL A 23 10.09 4.13 3.99
N THR A 24 9.03 3.48 3.51
CA THR A 24 7.97 4.17 2.78
C THR A 24 6.59 3.67 3.13
N ALA A 25 5.63 4.61 3.15
CA ALA A 25 4.21 4.35 3.34
C ALA A 25 3.42 4.45 2.02
N THR A 26 4.05 4.84 0.91
CA THR A 26 3.36 4.97 -0.39
C THR A 26 3.73 3.84 -1.33
N LYS A 27 2.72 3.27 -2.01
CA LYS A 27 2.88 2.21 -3.03
C LYS A 27 3.39 2.77 -4.36
N SER A 28 3.16 4.06 -4.61
CA SER A 28 3.21 4.68 -5.94
C SER A 28 4.52 4.50 -6.72
N HIS A 29 5.68 4.62 -6.06
CA HIS A 29 7.01 4.43 -6.67
C HIS A 29 7.51 2.99 -6.53
N LEU A 30 6.80 2.12 -5.80
CA LEU A 30 7.14 0.71 -5.66
C LEU A 30 6.63 -0.12 -6.84
N LEU A 31 5.44 0.20 -7.36
CA LEU A 31 4.73 -0.62 -8.36
C LEU A 31 5.59 -0.94 -9.58
N ASP A 32 6.26 0.07 -10.14
CA ASP A 32 7.03 -0.07 -11.38
C ASP A 32 8.53 -0.31 -11.15
N HIS A 33 9.03 -0.07 -9.93
CA HIS A 33 10.48 -0.04 -9.63
C HIS A 33 10.92 -1.02 -8.55
N TRP A 34 10.05 -1.93 -8.11
CA TRP A 34 10.33 -2.84 -6.99
C TRP A 34 11.63 -3.66 -7.18
N GLY A 35 11.86 -4.19 -8.40
CA GLY A 35 13.05 -4.96 -8.73
C GLY A 35 14.34 -4.14 -8.60
N ASP A 36 14.34 -2.92 -9.13
CA ASP A 36 15.49 -2.02 -9.14
C ASP A 36 15.83 -1.53 -7.73
N LEU A 37 14.81 -1.17 -6.94
CA LEU A 37 14.97 -0.80 -5.53
C LEU A 37 15.55 -1.97 -4.73
N GLY A 38 15.09 -3.20 -4.98
CA GLY A 38 15.64 -4.40 -4.36
C GLY A 38 17.10 -4.68 -4.75
N ALA A 39 17.49 -4.38 -6.00
CA ALA A 39 18.87 -4.50 -6.45
C ALA A 39 19.77 -3.41 -5.82
N ALA A 40 19.29 -2.17 -5.76
CA ALA A 40 19.99 -1.06 -5.11
C ALA A 40 20.24 -1.32 -3.61
N ALA A 41 19.24 -1.85 -2.90
CA ALA A 41 19.35 -2.22 -1.49
C ALA A 41 20.46 -3.28 -1.27
N ARG A 42 20.49 -4.31 -2.12
CA ARG A 42 21.54 -5.34 -2.08
C ARG A 42 22.93 -4.76 -2.34
N ALA A 43 23.07 -3.92 -3.35
CA ALA A 43 24.34 -3.31 -3.72
C ALA A 43 24.92 -2.43 -2.59
N GLY A 44 24.08 -1.62 -1.94
CA GLY A 44 24.51 -0.77 -0.84
C GLY A 44 24.53 -1.44 0.52
N ARG A 45 24.18 -2.74 0.64
CA ARG A 45 24.00 -3.44 1.92
C ARG A 45 23.00 -2.74 2.85
N SER A 46 21.93 -2.19 2.27
CA SER A 46 20.86 -1.49 2.96
C SER A 46 19.53 -2.26 2.85
N MET A 47 18.44 -1.65 3.33
CA MET A 47 17.13 -2.27 3.39
C MET A 47 16.06 -1.29 2.97
N ILE A 48 15.03 -1.79 2.30
CA ILE A 48 13.78 -1.08 2.05
C ILE A 48 12.65 -1.74 2.85
N ARG A 49 11.88 -0.95 3.61
CA ARG A 49 10.68 -1.42 4.34
C ARG A 49 9.42 -0.73 3.84
N ILE A 50 8.35 -1.50 3.75
CA ILE A 50 7.10 -1.12 3.04
C ILE A 50 5.85 -1.31 3.91
N SER A 51 5.99 -1.50 5.23
CA SER A 51 4.87 -1.89 6.10
C SER A 51 3.68 -0.92 5.99
N GLY A 52 3.96 0.38 6.04
CA GLY A 52 2.93 1.42 5.88
C GLY A 52 2.28 1.47 4.50
N ALA A 53 2.94 0.93 3.47
CA ALA A 53 2.41 0.83 2.11
C ALA A 53 1.54 -0.42 1.91
N THR A 54 1.54 -1.37 2.85
CA THR A 54 0.85 -2.67 2.73
C THR A 54 -0.18 -2.85 3.85
N GLY A 55 -1.27 -2.09 3.82
CA GLY A 55 -2.36 -2.20 4.81
C GLY A 55 -2.19 -1.30 6.04
N ALA A 56 -1.50 -0.17 5.89
CA ALA A 56 -1.30 0.86 6.92
C ALA A 56 -0.74 0.29 8.25
N ALA A 57 -1.60 0.06 9.24
CA ALA A 57 -1.23 -0.49 10.54
C ALA A 57 -1.07 -2.02 10.55
N LEU A 58 -1.59 -2.72 9.52
CA LEU A 58 -1.46 -4.17 9.41
C LEU A 58 -0.02 -4.52 8.98
N PRO A 59 0.64 -5.48 9.65
CA PRO A 59 2.01 -5.87 9.32
C PRO A 59 2.08 -6.78 8.07
N ALA A 60 1.24 -6.58 7.06
CA ALA A 60 1.08 -7.52 5.94
C ALA A 60 2.39 -7.72 5.16
N GLY A 61 3.09 -6.62 4.86
CA GLY A 61 4.39 -6.66 4.20
C GLY A 61 5.50 -7.27 5.06
N ASP A 62 5.44 -7.12 6.38
CA ASP A 62 6.44 -7.71 7.28
C ASP A 62 6.21 -9.20 7.50
N LEU A 63 4.95 -9.64 7.68
CA LEU A 63 4.58 -11.05 7.82
C LEU A 63 5.11 -11.89 6.65
N SER A 64 4.96 -11.40 5.41
CA SER A 64 5.50 -12.08 4.22
C SER A 64 7.02 -12.19 4.22
N ARG A 65 7.73 -11.23 4.82
CA ARG A 65 9.20 -11.18 4.84
C ARG A 65 9.83 -11.88 6.03
N THR A 66 9.09 -12.09 7.11
CA THR A 66 9.61 -12.70 8.33
C THR A 66 8.91 -14.02 8.61
N ALA A 67 7.66 -13.95 9.06
CA ALA A 67 6.91 -15.09 9.58
C ALA A 67 6.59 -16.16 8.52
N LEU A 68 6.35 -15.75 7.27
CA LEU A 68 5.99 -16.67 6.19
C LEU A 68 7.18 -17.23 5.41
N ARG A 69 8.41 -16.78 5.70
CA ARG A 69 9.61 -17.27 5.01
C ARG A 69 9.80 -18.76 5.25
N GLY A 70 9.89 -19.53 4.17
CA GLY A 70 10.05 -20.98 4.22
C GLY A 70 8.76 -21.77 4.45
N MET A 71 7.62 -21.11 4.69
CA MET A 71 6.34 -21.79 4.94
C MET A 71 5.59 -22.20 3.66
N GLY A 72 6.12 -21.89 2.47
CA GLY A 72 5.51 -22.28 1.21
C GLY A 72 4.12 -21.68 0.98
N CYS A 73 3.87 -20.44 1.42
CA CYS A 73 2.58 -19.77 1.26
C CYS A 73 2.18 -19.70 -0.22
N ARG A 74 1.06 -20.33 -0.60
CA ARG A 74 0.61 -20.46 -1.99
C ARG A 74 -0.42 -19.41 -2.41
N THR A 75 -1.12 -18.81 -1.45
CA THR A 75 -2.25 -17.92 -1.70
C THR A 75 -2.35 -16.85 -0.62
N VAL A 76 -2.56 -15.60 -1.04
CA VAL A 76 -2.89 -14.46 -0.18
C VAL A 76 -4.29 -13.99 -0.56
N ARG A 77 -5.17 -13.82 0.44
CA ARG A 77 -6.49 -13.20 0.28
C ARG A 77 -6.53 -11.99 1.21
N ALA A 78 -6.89 -10.83 0.68
CA ALA A 78 -6.94 -9.59 1.42
C ALA A 78 -8.10 -8.72 0.93
N CYS A 79 -8.65 -7.91 1.83
CA CYS A 79 -9.52 -6.79 1.50
C CYS A 79 -8.79 -5.51 1.94
N PRO A 80 -7.88 -4.98 1.10
CA PRO A 80 -6.95 -3.94 1.54
C PRO A 80 -7.59 -2.54 1.58
N ASN A 81 -8.74 -2.34 0.93
CA ASN A 81 -9.44 -1.07 0.89
C ASN A 81 -10.46 -0.97 2.04
N GLY A 82 -10.11 -0.20 3.08
CA GLY A 82 -10.96 0.02 4.24
C GLY A 82 -12.25 0.79 3.92
N THR A 83 -12.21 1.72 2.96
CA THR A 83 -13.37 2.51 2.53
C THR A 83 -14.43 1.63 1.86
N VAL A 84 -14.03 0.79 0.92
CA VAL A 84 -14.93 -0.17 0.26
C VAL A 84 -15.48 -1.17 1.25
N THR A 85 -14.65 -1.68 2.17
CA THR A 85 -15.10 -2.60 3.23
C THR A 85 -16.21 -1.95 4.07
N PHE A 86 -15.99 -0.71 4.53
CA PHE A 86 -16.97 0.02 5.32
C PHE A 86 -18.28 0.24 4.56
N VAL A 87 -18.20 0.63 3.28
CA VAL A 87 -19.39 0.83 2.44
C VAL A 87 -20.16 -0.47 2.27
N LEU A 88 -19.48 -1.59 2.00
CA LEU A 88 -20.11 -2.91 1.86
C LEU A 88 -20.79 -3.36 3.16
N ASP A 89 -20.19 -3.10 4.32
CA ASP A 89 -20.79 -3.41 5.63
C ASP A 89 -22.09 -2.63 5.85
N ARG A 90 -22.13 -1.34 5.48
CA ARG A 90 -23.35 -0.50 5.58
C ARG A 90 -24.44 -0.96 4.60
N LEU A 91 -24.07 -1.29 3.37
CA LEU A 91 -25.00 -1.87 2.39
C LEU A 91 -25.61 -3.19 2.89
N ALA A 92 -24.81 -4.03 3.54
CA ALA A 92 -25.28 -5.29 4.13
C ALA A 92 -26.29 -5.08 5.28
N GLU A 93 -26.23 -3.93 5.95
CA GLU A 93 -27.18 -3.51 6.99
C GLU A 93 -28.44 -2.85 6.41
N GLY A 94 -28.50 -2.61 5.11
CA GLY A 94 -29.66 -2.09 4.39
C GLY A 94 -29.58 -0.61 4.02
N ASP A 95 -28.45 0.06 4.25
CA ASP A 95 -28.25 1.44 3.82
C ASP A 95 -28.21 1.55 2.29
N SER A 96 -28.58 2.73 1.76
CA SER A 96 -28.31 3.03 0.36
C SER A 96 -26.82 3.29 0.14
N LEU A 97 -26.34 3.12 -1.11
CA LEU A 97 -24.95 3.44 -1.46
C LEU A 97 -24.60 4.89 -1.16
N GLY A 98 -25.54 5.82 -1.37
CA GLY A 98 -25.34 7.24 -1.08
C GLY A 98 -25.10 7.48 0.41
N ASP A 99 -25.97 6.91 1.25
CA ASP A 99 -25.88 7.07 2.72
C ASP A 99 -24.59 6.45 3.28
N ALA A 100 -24.19 5.29 2.77
CA ALA A 100 -22.97 4.60 3.16
C ALA A 100 -21.71 5.41 2.81
N VAL A 101 -21.65 6.00 1.60
CA VAL A 101 -20.54 6.85 1.16
C VAL A 101 -20.48 8.15 1.97
N ASP A 102 -21.63 8.77 2.23
CA ASP A 102 -21.69 9.99 3.02
C ASP A 102 -21.30 9.74 4.48
N GLU A 103 -21.67 8.60 5.06
CA GLU A 103 -21.18 8.22 6.39
C GLU A 103 -19.67 7.95 6.41
N ALA A 104 -19.13 7.29 5.37
CA ALA A 104 -17.70 7.07 5.25
C ALA A 104 -16.94 8.41 5.21
N ARG A 105 -17.46 9.42 4.49
CA ARG A 105 -16.91 10.78 4.47
C ARG A 105 -17.04 11.48 5.82
N ARG A 106 -18.21 11.41 6.46
CA ARG A 106 -18.43 12.03 7.79
C ARG A 106 -17.45 11.50 8.83
N ARG A 107 -17.08 10.23 8.76
CA ARG A 107 -16.09 9.60 9.65
C ARG A 107 -14.63 9.82 9.24
N GLY A 108 -14.38 10.48 8.10
CA GLY A 108 -13.04 10.67 7.55
C GLY A 108 -12.39 9.36 7.05
N ILE A 109 -13.20 8.34 6.76
CA ILE A 109 -12.75 7.07 6.18
C ILE A 109 -12.53 7.25 4.67
N ALA A 110 -13.46 7.93 4.00
CA ALA A 110 -13.35 8.30 2.59
C ALA A 110 -12.90 9.76 2.45
N GLU A 111 -12.07 10.06 1.45
CA GLU A 111 -11.76 11.43 1.05
C GLU A 111 -12.99 12.12 0.41
N ALA A 112 -12.89 13.44 0.19
CA ALA A 112 -13.94 14.22 -0.47
C ALA A 112 -14.27 13.67 -1.87
N ASP A 113 -13.25 13.23 -2.60
CA ASP A 113 -13.38 12.45 -3.84
C ASP A 113 -13.06 10.96 -3.58
N PRO A 114 -14.08 10.10 -3.37
CA PRO A 114 -13.89 8.68 -3.09
C PRO A 114 -13.67 7.84 -4.36
N SER A 115 -13.48 8.47 -5.53
CA SER A 115 -13.40 7.74 -6.81
C SER A 115 -12.25 6.72 -6.83
N ALA A 116 -11.10 7.04 -6.24
CA ALA A 116 -9.96 6.13 -6.16
C ALA A 116 -10.25 4.90 -5.28
N ASP A 117 -11.02 5.09 -4.20
CA ASP A 117 -11.43 4.01 -3.30
C ASP A 117 -12.46 3.08 -3.96
N LEU A 118 -13.50 3.67 -4.56
CA LEU A 118 -14.64 2.92 -5.10
C LEU A 118 -14.35 2.27 -6.46
N SER A 119 -13.38 2.78 -7.21
CA SER A 119 -12.93 2.19 -8.48
C SER A 119 -12.01 0.97 -8.31
N GLY A 120 -11.49 0.75 -7.09
CA GLY A 120 -10.48 -0.28 -6.82
C GLY A 120 -9.07 0.07 -7.30
N ALA A 121 -8.83 1.30 -7.80
CA ALA A 121 -7.51 1.71 -8.29
C ALA A 121 -6.43 1.81 -7.19
N ASP A 122 -6.80 1.91 -5.91
CA ASP A 122 -5.87 1.88 -4.77
C ASP A 122 -5.55 0.45 -4.26
N SER A 123 -6.23 -0.58 -4.79
CA SER A 123 -6.06 -1.98 -4.36
C SER A 123 -4.97 -2.73 -5.12
#